data_AF-A0A2Z6S6J9-F1
#
_entry.id   AF-A0A2Z6S6J9-F1
#
_cell.length_a   1.000
_cell.length_b   1.000
_cell.length_c   1.000
_cell.angle_alpha   90.00
_cell.angle_beta   90.00
_cell.angle_gamma   90.00
#
_symmetry.space_group_name_H-M   'P 1'
#
loop_
_entity.id
_entity.type
_entity.pdbx_description
1 polymer ?
#
loop_
_entity_poly.entity_id
_entity_poly.type
_entity_poly.pdbx_seq_one_letter_code
_entity_poly.pdbx_strand_id
1 'polypeptide(L)'
;MSYRGCTVITYFVILILLLLSFALNKNSRYPIAAPSRFTGYPTWHEELDNFDQQSYDTSLLFLIITSILSGYYSLIWASNRDLPKKYVTYIYQENGSRIPATWFNKAIAYYIVFTSVAGIALFYLDTGKLWSTFGILHNIWEVCILLLLHQGGKITSSFFFAFIAIYVIMVTLLDIVLPWPLDAIWFKAQGLCADCALFIVFVRIYLATREYVKEQSSAQLPITNEDDLSPSDEEPSVSPKIIKHPNQILLLLFASFLHILGNGIPTISPTDGRL
;
A
#
# COMPACT_ATOMS: atom_id res chain seq x y z
N MET A 1 -7.31 -23.74 -2.71
CA MET A 1 -6.35 -22.73 -2.19
C MET A 1 -6.96 -21.37 -2.47
N SER A 2 -7.34 -20.59 -1.44
CA SER A 2 -7.94 -19.27 -1.68
C SER A 2 -6.94 -18.41 -2.46
N TYR A 3 -7.39 -17.84 -3.59
CA TYR A 3 -6.59 -17.01 -4.50
C TYR A 3 -5.89 -15.81 -3.83
N ARG A 4 -6.29 -15.49 -2.59
CA ARG A 4 -5.68 -14.47 -1.72
C ARG A 4 -4.25 -14.82 -1.27
N GLY A 5 -3.90 -16.11 -1.17
CA GLY A 5 -2.56 -16.55 -0.78
C GLY A 5 -1.48 -16.31 -1.82
N CYS A 6 -1.83 -16.37 -3.11
CA CYS A 6 -0.84 -16.27 -4.18
C CYS A 6 -0.13 -14.91 -4.21
N THR A 7 -0.81 -13.79 -4.01
CA THR A 7 -0.17 -12.46 -4.19
C THR A 7 0.89 -12.17 -3.12
N VAL A 8 0.63 -12.51 -1.85
CA VAL A 8 1.61 -12.36 -0.77
C VAL A 8 2.78 -13.30 -1.01
N ILE A 9 2.51 -14.56 -1.36
CA ILE A 9 3.58 -15.53 -1.66
C ILE A 9 4.42 -15.08 -2.86
N THR A 10 3.79 -14.60 -3.93
CA THR A 10 4.46 -14.07 -5.12
C THR A 10 5.33 -12.86 -4.79
N TYR A 11 4.86 -11.94 -3.94
CA TYR A 11 5.67 -10.81 -3.46
C TYR A 11 6.97 -11.29 -2.78
N PHE A 12 6.89 -12.26 -1.88
CA PHE A 12 8.08 -12.81 -1.21
C PHE A 12 8.97 -13.63 -2.14
N VAL A 13 8.40 -14.36 -3.09
CA VAL A 13 9.18 -15.06 -4.12
C VAL A 13 9.98 -14.05 -4.96
N ILE A 14 9.37 -12.93 -5.35
CA ILE A 14 10.07 -11.86 -6.08
C ILE A 14 11.17 -11.26 -5.23
N LEU A 15 10.93 -10.98 -3.94
CA LEU A 15 11.97 -10.51 -3.01
C LEU A 15 13.16 -11.48 -2.92
N ILE A 16 12.89 -12.78 -2.80
CA ILE A 16 13.94 -13.81 -2.72
C ILE A 16 14.72 -13.88 -4.03
N LEU A 17 14.05 -13.82 -5.18
CA LEU A 17 14.71 -13.83 -6.50
C LEU A 17 15.59 -12.58 -6.70
N LEU A 18 15.14 -11.41 -6.24
CA LEU A 18 15.94 -10.19 -6.24
C LEU A 18 17.19 -10.34 -5.36
N LEU A 19 17.07 -10.92 -4.17
CA LEU A 19 18.22 -11.21 -3.30
C LEU A 19 19.25 -12.12 -3.97
N LEU A 20 18.79 -13.18 -4.64
CA LEU A 20 19.67 -14.10 -5.36
C LEU A 20 20.39 -13.42 -6.53
N SER A 21 19.79 -12.39 -7.14
CA SER A 21 20.40 -11.64 -8.24
C SER A 21 21.64 -10.83 -7.80
N PHE A 22 21.64 -10.30 -6.57
CA PHE A 22 22.79 -9.56 -6.03
C PHE A 22 24.00 -10.47 -5.77
N ALA A 23 23.78 -11.73 -5.39
CA ALA A 23 24.86 -12.70 -5.17
C ALA A 23 25.66 -13.03 -6.45
N LEU A 24 25.11 -12.73 -7.62
CA LEU A 24 25.73 -12.97 -8.93
C LEU A 24 26.59 -11.80 -9.42
N ASN A 25 26.48 -10.62 -8.81
CA ASN A 25 27.25 -9.45 -9.23
C ASN A 25 28.61 -9.39 -8.50
N LYS A 26 29.69 -9.74 -9.20
CA LYS A 26 31.06 -9.76 -8.64
C LYS A 26 31.94 -8.59 -9.07
N ASN A 27 31.49 -7.73 -9.98
CA ASN A 27 32.33 -6.70 -10.59
C ASN A 27 31.54 -5.42 -10.83
N SER A 28 31.59 -4.52 -9.86
CA SER A 28 31.23 -3.13 -10.07
C SER A 28 32.03 -2.27 -9.12
N ARG A 29 32.75 -1.27 -9.66
CA ARG A 29 33.21 -0.14 -8.84
C ARG A 29 31.95 0.58 -8.37
N TYR A 30 31.76 0.63 -7.05
CA TYR A 30 30.60 1.30 -6.50
C TYR A 30 30.77 2.81 -6.60
N PRO A 31 29.66 3.53 -6.87
CA PRO A 31 29.70 4.97 -6.92
C PRO A 31 29.96 5.59 -5.55
N ILE A 32 30.41 6.85 -5.54
CA ILE A 32 30.68 7.58 -4.30
C ILE A 32 29.39 8.23 -3.84
N ALA A 33 28.93 7.85 -2.66
CA ALA A 33 27.76 8.45 -2.03
C ALA A 33 28.01 9.92 -1.68
N ALA A 34 27.06 10.78 -2.00
CA ALA A 34 27.05 12.17 -1.55
C ALA A 34 26.78 12.25 -0.04
N PRO A 35 27.23 13.31 0.64
CA PRO A 35 26.88 13.56 2.02
C PRO A 35 25.50 14.24 2.14
N SER A 36 24.75 13.85 3.16
CA SER A 36 23.48 14.49 3.54
C SER A 36 23.71 15.94 3.95
N ARG A 37 22.88 16.86 3.45
CA ARG A 37 23.01 18.32 3.67
C ARG A 37 23.15 18.72 5.14
N PHE A 38 22.35 18.14 6.03
CA PHE A 38 22.29 18.57 7.42
C PHE A 38 23.13 17.72 8.37
N THR A 39 23.42 16.48 8.01
CA THR A 39 24.08 15.53 8.92
C THR A 39 25.47 15.13 8.47
N GLY A 40 25.79 15.28 7.19
CA GLY A 40 27.05 14.83 6.59
C GLY A 40 27.18 13.31 6.43
N TYR A 41 26.18 12.52 6.84
CA TYR A 41 26.21 11.07 6.65
C TYR A 41 26.06 10.69 5.16
N PRO A 42 26.65 9.55 4.72
CA PRO A 42 26.51 9.08 3.35
C PRO A 42 25.04 8.83 2.97
N THR A 43 24.65 9.30 1.79
CA THR A 43 23.30 9.14 1.24
C THR A 43 23.22 8.01 0.22
N TRP A 44 22.00 7.74 -0.24
CA TRP A 44 21.71 6.79 -1.31
C TRP A 44 21.65 7.45 -2.70
N HIS A 45 22.57 8.37 -2.96
CA HIS A 45 22.75 8.98 -4.27
C HIS A 45 24.17 9.53 -4.44
N GLU A 46 24.56 9.77 -5.69
CA GLU A 46 25.76 10.54 -6.02
C GLU A 46 25.49 12.04 -5.93
N GLU A 47 26.54 12.86 -6.12
CA GLU A 47 26.36 14.29 -6.33
C GLU A 47 25.60 14.51 -7.65
N LEU A 48 24.55 15.32 -7.62
CA LEU A 48 23.66 15.52 -8.75
C LEU A 48 24.02 16.82 -9.48
N ASP A 49 24.44 16.69 -10.73
CA ASP A 49 24.76 17.83 -11.58
C ASP A 49 23.52 18.71 -11.82
N ASN A 50 23.66 20.02 -11.61
CA ASN A 50 22.60 21.02 -11.81
C ASN A 50 21.31 20.74 -11.01
N PHE A 51 21.43 20.10 -9.84
CA PHE A 51 20.27 19.79 -9.01
C PHE A 51 19.59 21.04 -8.45
N ASP A 52 18.33 21.25 -8.81
CA ASP A 52 17.51 22.31 -8.25
C ASP A 52 16.98 21.92 -6.87
N GLN A 53 17.80 22.20 -5.85
CA GLN A 53 17.45 21.96 -4.46
C GLN A 53 16.18 22.71 -4.02
N GLN A 54 15.92 23.90 -4.56
CA GLN A 54 14.76 24.70 -4.15
C GLN A 54 13.45 24.06 -4.64
N SER A 55 13.43 23.63 -5.91
CA SER A 55 12.27 22.91 -6.47
C SER A 55 12.02 21.58 -5.76
N TYR A 56 13.10 20.84 -5.45
CA TYR A 56 13.00 19.60 -4.67
C TYR A 56 12.45 19.84 -3.26
N ASP A 57 13.03 20.78 -2.51
CA ASP A 57 12.59 21.10 -1.15
C ASP A 57 11.13 21.59 -1.13
N THR A 58 10.72 22.38 -2.13
CA THR A 58 9.33 22.86 -2.27
C THR A 58 8.37 21.70 -2.47
N SER A 59 8.72 20.76 -3.34
CA SER A 59 7.93 19.57 -3.63
C SER A 59 7.84 18.64 -2.40
N LEU A 60 8.95 18.48 -1.67
CA LEU A 60 9.01 17.70 -0.45
C LEU A 60 8.20 18.33 0.69
N LEU A 61 8.26 19.65 0.87
CA LEU A 61 7.45 20.37 1.86
C LEU A 61 5.95 20.27 1.52
N PHE A 62 5.60 20.39 0.25
CA PHE A 62 4.22 20.20 -0.19
C PHE A 62 3.72 18.78 0.13
N LEU A 63 4.52 17.75 -0.17
CA LEU A 63 4.23 16.37 0.21
C LEU A 63 4.02 16.22 1.72
N ILE A 64 4.95 16.74 2.54
CA ILE A 64 4.85 16.67 4.00
C ILE A 64 3.55 17.30 4.51
N ILE A 65 3.27 18.55 4.11
CA ILE A 65 2.08 19.29 4.57
C ILE A 65 0.81 18.56 4.15
N THR A 66 0.72 18.15 2.89
CA THR A 66 -0.46 17.46 2.37
C THR A 66 -0.68 16.10 3.03
N SER A 67 0.39 15.33 3.28
CA SER A 67 0.30 14.07 4.03
C SER A 67 -0.08 14.27 5.49
N ILE A 68 0.42 15.30 6.19
CA ILE A 68 0.02 15.61 7.57
C ILE A 68 -1.49 15.91 7.63
N LEU A 69 -1.96 16.83 6.80
CA LEU A 69 -3.37 17.22 6.77
C LEU A 69 -4.25 16.02 6.39
N SER A 70 -3.88 15.28 5.34
CA SER A 70 -4.62 14.12 4.88
C SER A 70 -4.64 13.00 5.93
N GLY A 71 -3.52 12.73 6.59
CA GLY A 71 -3.42 11.73 7.65
C GLY A 71 -4.26 12.10 8.87
N TYR A 72 -4.22 13.36 9.30
CA TYR A 72 -5.04 13.88 10.39
C TYR A 72 -6.54 13.69 10.13
N TYR A 73 -7.03 14.18 8.97
CA TYR A 73 -8.44 14.01 8.61
C TYR A 73 -8.80 12.53 8.43
N SER A 74 -7.96 11.73 7.78
CA SER A 74 -8.20 10.30 7.59
C SER A 74 -8.33 9.55 8.92
N LEU A 75 -7.50 9.88 9.92
CA LEU A 75 -7.59 9.27 11.24
C LEU A 75 -8.86 9.66 11.99
N ILE A 76 -9.28 10.93 11.91
CA ILE A 76 -10.55 11.39 12.51
C ILE A 76 -11.72 10.60 11.91
N TRP A 77 -11.78 10.53 10.58
CA TRP A 77 -12.86 9.85 9.88
C TRP A 77 -12.84 8.34 10.11
N ALA A 78 -11.66 7.70 10.04
CA ALA A 78 -11.52 6.25 10.23
C ALA A 78 -11.73 5.80 11.69
N SER A 79 -11.59 6.71 12.65
CA SER A 79 -11.77 6.42 14.09
C SER A 79 -13.15 6.81 14.62
N ASN A 80 -13.96 7.50 13.83
CA ASN A 80 -15.30 7.90 14.24
C ASN A 80 -16.21 6.66 14.39
N ARG A 81 -16.65 6.39 15.62
CA ARG A 81 -17.50 5.24 15.97
C ARG A 81 -18.98 5.48 15.68
N ASP A 82 -19.39 6.73 15.57
CA ASP A 82 -20.80 7.14 15.45
C ASP A 82 -21.22 7.40 14.00
N LEU A 83 -20.47 6.85 13.03
CA LEU A 83 -20.82 6.96 11.61
C LEU A 83 -22.16 6.24 11.33
N PRO A 84 -23.13 6.93 10.71
CA PRO A 84 -24.35 6.28 10.23
C PRO A 84 -24.02 5.05 9.37
N LYS A 85 -24.75 3.94 9.56
CA LYS A 85 -24.52 2.66 8.85
C LYS A 85 -24.41 2.80 7.32
N LYS A 86 -25.05 3.81 6.73
CA LYS A 86 -24.99 4.15 5.28
C LYS A 86 -23.61 4.59 4.78
N TYR A 87 -22.73 5.02 5.68
CA TYR A 87 -21.37 5.48 5.35
C TYR A 87 -20.29 4.44 5.70
N VAL A 88 -20.67 3.28 6.25
CA VAL A 88 -19.74 2.21 6.60
C VAL A 88 -19.47 1.37 5.36
N THR A 89 -18.25 1.43 4.83
CA THR A 89 -17.82 0.53 3.75
C THR A 89 -17.64 -0.88 4.29
N TYR A 90 -18.06 -1.89 3.51
CA TYR A 90 -17.90 -3.30 3.84
C TYR A 90 -17.02 -4.01 2.82
N ILE A 91 -16.16 -4.91 3.29
CA ILE A 91 -15.42 -5.88 2.49
C ILE A 91 -16.24 -7.17 2.48
N TYR A 92 -16.59 -7.63 1.28
CA TYR A 92 -17.35 -8.86 1.08
C TYR A 92 -16.41 -10.08 1.00
N GLN A 93 -16.81 -11.16 1.65
CA GLN A 93 -16.10 -12.43 1.65
C GLN A 93 -16.75 -13.42 0.68
N GLU A 94 -15.97 -14.40 0.22
CA GLU A 94 -16.44 -15.46 -0.69
C GLU A 94 -17.60 -16.29 -0.10
N ASN A 95 -17.70 -16.37 1.23
CA ASN A 95 -18.79 -17.06 1.93
C ASN A 95 -20.08 -16.21 2.09
N GLY A 96 -20.16 -15.05 1.42
CA GLY A 96 -21.30 -14.13 1.51
C GLY A 96 -21.34 -13.27 2.78
N SER A 97 -20.41 -13.46 3.73
CA SER A 97 -20.30 -12.60 4.91
C SER A 97 -19.69 -11.23 4.56
N ARG A 98 -20.00 -10.22 5.37
CA ARG A 98 -19.48 -8.85 5.21
C ARG A 98 -18.76 -8.39 6.47
N ILE A 99 -17.62 -7.73 6.29
CA ILE A 99 -16.83 -7.17 7.38
C ILE A 99 -16.68 -5.67 7.18
N PRO A 100 -16.93 -4.83 8.21
CA PRO A 100 -16.66 -3.40 8.11
C PRO A 100 -15.19 -3.13 7.75
N ALA A 101 -14.95 -2.25 6.78
CA ALA A 101 -13.61 -1.86 6.33
C ALA A 101 -12.86 -0.96 7.34
N THR A 102 -13.32 -0.87 8.59
CA THR A 102 -12.79 0.06 9.61
C THR A 102 -11.29 -0.11 9.82
N TRP A 103 -10.79 -1.34 9.97
CA TRP A 103 -9.36 -1.60 10.16
C TRP A 103 -8.55 -1.31 8.90
N PHE A 104 -9.10 -1.58 7.72
CA PHE A 104 -8.48 -1.25 6.45
C PHE A 104 -8.34 0.28 6.29
N ASN A 105 -9.41 1.04 6.56
CA ASN A 105 -9.38 2.50 6.52
C ASN A 105 -8.39 3.09 7.54
N LYS A 106 -8.31 2.51 8.74
CA LYS A 106 -7.30 2.89 9.74
C LYS A 106 -5.88 2.60 9.28
N ALA A 107 -5.64 1.45 8.64
CA ALA A 107 -4.32 1.12 8.11
C ALA A 107 -3.89 2.10 7.01
N ILE A 108 -4.81 2.51 6.12
CA ILE A 108 -4.55 3.58 5.14
C ILE A 108 -4.25 4.91 5.85
N ALA A 109 -5.03 5.28 6.88
CA ALA A 109 -4.79 6.51 7.62
C ALA A 109 -3.41 6.52 8.30
N TYR A 110 -3.01 5.41 8.92
CA TYR A 110 -1.67 5.25 9.48
C TYR A 110 -0.58 5.29 8.41
N TYR A 111 -0.79 4.61 7.27
CA TYR A 111 0.12 4.70 6.13
C TYR A 111 0.41 6.16 5.76
N ILE A 112 -0.63 6.98 5.58
CA ILE A 112 -0.49 8.41 5.23
C ILE A 112 0.28 9.18 6.32
N VAL A 113 0.01 8.92 7.60
CA VAL A 113 0.76 9.54 8.71
C VAL A 113 2.22 9.14 8.67
N PHE A 114 2.55 7.87 8.49
CA PHE A 114 3.94 7.43 8.43
C PHE A 114 4.64 7.86 7.13
N THR A 115 3.91 8.11 6.04
CA THR A 115 4.44 8.82 4.86
C THR A 115 4.90 10.22 5.23
N SER A 116 4.13 10.97 6.03
CA SER A 116 4.57 12.30 6.49
C SER A 116 5.80 12.25 7.39
N VAL A 117 5.87 11.25 8.28
CA VAL A 117 7.03 11.03 9.15
C VAL A 117 8.28 10.71 8.31
N ALA A 118 8.14 9.80 7.33
CA ALA A 118 9.22 9.48 6.40
C ALA A 118 9.63 10.68 5.54
N GLY A 119 8.68 11.54 5.13
CA GLY A 119 8.95 12.79 4.41
C GLY A 119 9.71 13.81 5.25
N ILE A 120 9.33 14.01 6.52
CA ILE A 120 10.07 14.88 7.46
C ILE A 120 11.49 14.33 7.65
N ALA A 121 11.63 13.03 7.88
CA ALA A 121 12.93 12.40 8.01
C ALA A 121 13.76 12.57 6.73
N LEU A 122 13.15 12.45 5.54
CA LEU A 122 13.81 12.64 4.26
C LEU A 122 14.36 14.06 4.13
N PHE A 123 13.60 15.06 4.56
CA PHE A 123 14.03 16.45 4.51
C PHE A 123 15.31 16.71 5.32
N TYR A 124 15.42 16.10 6.51
CA TYR A 124 16.55 16.34 7.41
C TYR A 124 17.72 15.37 7.23
N LEU A 125 17.45 14.11 6.91
CA LEU A 125 18.44 13.05 6.86
C LEU A 125 18.92 12.75 5.44
N ASP A 126 18.15 13.16 4.42
CA ASP A 126 18.26 12.67 3.04
C ASP A 126 18.07 11.14 2.94
N THR A 127 17.93 10.63 1.72
CA THR A 127 17.85 9.18 1.48
C THR A 127 19.15 8.50 1.93
N GLY A 128 19.06 7.41 2.70
CA GLY A 128 20.22 6.76 3.28
C GLY A 128 19.84 5.82 4.41
N LYS A 129 20.81 5.11 5.00
CA LYS A 129 20.57 4.13 6.08
C LYS A 129 19.87 4.73 7.31
N LEU A 130 20.18 5.99 7.66
CA LEU A 130 19.52 6.65 8.79
C LEU A 130 18.04 6.94 8.49
N TRP A 131 17.76 7.41 7.28
CA TRP A 131 16.39 7.63 6.82
C TRP A 131 15.62 6.32 6.66
N SER A 132 16.28 5.24 6.25
CA SER A 132 15.63 3.96 5.97
C SER A 132 14.85 3.44 7.18
N THR A 133 15.27 3.72 8.40
CA THR A 133 14.49 3.39 9.63
C THR A 133 13.06 3.95 9.57
N PHE A 134 12.89 5.19 9.08
CA PHE A 134 11.58 5.82 8.91
C PHE A 134 10.86 5.31 7.66
N GLY A 135 11.59 5.05 6.58
CA GLY A 135 11.04 4.42 5.39
C GLY A 135 10.50 3.01 5.67
N ILE A 136 11.16 2.20 6.52
CA ILE A 136 10.66 0.90 6.97
C ILE A 136 9.31 1.07 7.68
N LEU A 137 9.16 2.07 8.55
CA LEU A 137 7.89 2.32 9.24
C LEU A 137 6.75 2.63 8.26
N HIS A 138 7.03 3.37 7.19
CA HIS A 138 6.09 3.59 6.11
C HIS A 138 5.73 2.29 5.37
N ASN A 139 6.73 1.51 4.93
CA ASN A 139 6.52 0.27 4.18
C ASN A 139 5.81 -0.82 5.01
N ILE A 140 6.01 -0.86 6.33
CA ILE A 140 5.26 -1.75 7.22
C ILE A 140 3.76 -1.59 7.02
N TRP A 141 3.26 -0.37 6.83
CA TRP A 141 1.83 -0.14 6.66
C TRP A 141 1.30 -0.65 5.33
N GLU A 142 2.10 -0.63 4.26
CA GLU A 142 1.75 -1.26 2.98
C GLU A 142 1.62 -2.77 3.14
N VAL A 143 2.60 -3.38 3.81
CA VAL A 143 2.56 -4.81 4.16
C VAL A 143 1.36 -5.13 5.05
N CYS A 144 1.04 -4.27 6.02
CA CYS A 144 -0.15 -4.42 6.87
C CYS A 144 -1.43 -4.39 6.04
N ILE A 145 -1.53 -3.47 5.08
CA ILE A 145 -2.70 -3.38 4.19
C ILE A 145 -2.83 -4.65 3.36
N LEU A 146 -1.74 -5.14 2.75
CA LEU A 146 -1.72 -6.39 1.99
C LEU A 146 -2.17 -7.58 2.84
N LEU A 147 -1.64 -7.72 4.06
CA LEU A 147 -1.99 -8.79 4.99
C LEU A 147 -3.43 -8.70 5.49
N LEU A 148 -3.93 -7.49 5.78
CA LEU A 148 -5.31 -7.26 6.18
C LEU A 148 -6.27 -7.69 5.07
N LEU A 149 -5.99 -7.31 3.82
CA LEU A 149 -6.80 -7.71 2.67
C LEU A 149 -6.71 -9.21 2.42
N HIS A 150 -5.52 -9.81 2.58
CA HIS A 150 -5.33 -11.25 2.52
C HIS A 150 -6.22 -11.99 3.54
N GLN A 151 -6.32 -11.49 4.78
CA GLN A 151 -7.17 -12.05 5.84
C GLN A 151 -8.65 -11.59 5.77
N GLY A 152 -9.06 -10.96 4.66
CA GLY A 152 -10.46 -10.56 4.45
C GLY A 152 -10.90 -9.35 5.26
N GLY A 153 -9.98 -8.46 5.63
CA GLY A 153 -10.25 -7.16 6.25
C GLY A 153 -10.15 -7.12 7.77
N LYS A 154 -9.79 -8.23 8.43
CA LYS A 154 -9.62 -8.32 9.89
C LYS A 154 -8.38 -9.11 10.26
N ILE A 155 -7.78 -8.78 11.39
CA ILE A 155 -6.69 -9.58 11.99
C ILE A 155 -7.33 -10.81 12.63
N THR A 156 -7.00 -11.99 12.13
CA THR A 156 -7.59 -13.26 12.57
C THR A 156 -6.60 -14.19 13.26
N SER A 157 -5.30 -13.93 13.11
CA SER A 157 -4.24 -14.83 13.56
C SER A 157 -3.01 -14.05 14.01
N SER A 158 -2.34 -14.55 15.06
CA SER A 158 -1.04 -14.07 15.51
C SER A 158 0.04 -14.15 14.42
N PHE A 159 -0.18 -14.97 13.38
CA PHE A 159 0.65 -15.00 12.18
C PHE A 159 0.82 -13.62 11.54
N PHE A 160 -0.19 -12.74 11.64
CA PHE A 160 -0.12 -11.37 11.16
C PHE A 160 1.07 -10.61 11.77
N PHE A 161 1.21 -10.66 13.09
CA PHE A 161 2.29 -9.96 13.81
C PHE A 161 3.65 -10.63 13.61
N ALA A 162 3.68 -11.96 13.60
CA ALA A 162 4.91 -12.70 13.32
C ALA A 162 5.48 -12.35 11.94
N PHE A 163 4.60 -12.23 10.94
CA PHE A 163 4.99 -11.88 9.58
C PHE A 163 5.57 -10.47 9.46
N ILE A 164 4.92 -9.48 10.10
CA ILE A 164 5.43 -8.11 10.17
C ILE A 164 6.80 -8.09 10.86
N ALA A 165 6.94 -8.78 11.99
CA ALA A 165 8.21 -8.85 12.71
C ALA A 165 9.33 -9.43 11.85
N ILE A 166 9.07 -10.52 11.12
CA ILE A 166 10.03 -11.13 10.19
C ILE A 166 10.40 -10.15 9.08
N TYR A 167 9.41 -9.48 8.47
CA TYR A 167 9.65 -8.47 7.43
C TYR A 167 10.56 -7.35 7.95
N VAL A 168 10.25 -6.77 9.12
CA VAL A 168 11.05 -5.68 9.71
C VAL A 168 12.48 -6.13 10.00
N ILE A 169 12.66 -7.30 10.62
CA ILE A 169 13.99 -7.84 10.91
C ILE A 169 14.77 -8.07 9.61
N MET A 170 14.15 -8.68 8.60
CA MET A 170 14.79 -8.96 7.33
C MET A 170 15.23 -7.68 6.61
N VAL A 171 14.32 -6.70 6.44
CA VAL A 171 14.65 -5.44 5.74
C VAL A 171 15.74 -4.69 6.50
N THR A 172 15.62 -4.57 7.82
CA THR A 172 16.59 -3.86 8.66
C THR A 172 17.97 -4.51 8.60
N LEU A 173 18.05 -5.85 8.72
CA LEU A 173 19.33 -6.55 8.66
C LEU A 173 20.00 -6.40 7.30
N LEU A 174 19.24 -6.47 6.22
CA LEU A 174 19.78 -6.32 4.87
C LEU A 174 20.22 -4.89 4.58
N ASP A 175 19.48 -3.87 5.01
CA ASP A 175 19.90 -2.46 4.92
C ASP A 175 21.22 -2.21 5.67
N ILE A 176 21.41 -2.84 6.84
CA ILE A 176 22.64 -2.71 7.62
C ILE A 176 23.80 -3.41 6.91
N VAL A 177 23.60 -4.66 6.48
CA VAL A 177 24.67 -5.53 5.96
C VAL A 177 25.07 -5.19 4.53
N LEU A 178 24.12 -4.79 3.68
CA LEU A 178 24.41 -4.49 2.28
C LEU A 178 25.22 -3.19 2.19
N PRO A 179 26.28 -3.16 1.37
CA PRO A 179 27.00 -1.92 1.08
C PRO A 179 26.26 -1.10 0.02
N TRP A 180 26.47 0.20 0.03
CA TRP A 180 26.10 1.07 -1.09
C TRP A 180 26.71 0.56 -2.41
N PRO A 181 25.93 0.47 -3.52
CA PRO A 181 24.52 0.87 -3.70
C PRO A 181 23.50 -0.25 -3.50
N LEU A 182 23.92 -1.45 -3.08
CA LEU A 182 23.06 -2.62 -2.97
C LEU A 182 21.98 -2.47 -1.90
N ASP A 183 22.29 -1.78 -0.81
CA ASP A 183 21.33 -1.43 0.24
C ASP A 183 20.18 -0.55 -0.29
N ALA A 184 20.50 0.50 -1.06
CA ALA A 184 19.52 1.38 -1.66
C ALA A 184 18.64 0.65 -2.68
N ILE A 185 19.25 -0.17 -3.55
CA ILE A 185 18.50 -0.95 -4.55
C ILE A 185 17.58 -1.95 -3.83
N TRP A 186 18.10 -2.65 -2.81
CA TRP A 186 17.30 -3.56 -1.99
C TRP A 186 16.11 -2.84 -1.35
N PHE A 187 16.37 -1.72 -0.67
CA PHE A 187 15.37 -0.93 0.01
C PHE A 187 14.29 -0.43 -0.95
N LYS A 188 14.70 0.06 -2.11
CA LYS A 188 13.77 0.54 -3.14
C LYS A 188 12.95 -0.59 -3.74
N ALA A 189 13.60 -1.71 -4.07
CA ALA A 189 12.96 -2.84 -4.72
C ALA A 189 11.87 -3.46 -3.84
N GLN A 190 12.10 -3.59 -2.53
CA GLN A 190 11.09 -4.17 -1.63
C GLN A 190 9.84 -3.29 -1.49
N GLY A 191 10.00 -1.96 -1.53
CA GLY A 191 8.89 -1.00 -1.51
C GLY A 191 8.12 -1.02 -2.83
N LEU A 192 8.82 -0.94 -3.97
CA LEU A 192 8.17 -1.00 -5.28
C LEU A 192 7.41 -2.32 -5.53
N CYS A 193 7.93 -3.43 -5.00
CA CYS A 193 7.22 -4.70 -5.03
C CYS A 193 5.91 -4.64 -4.22
N ALA A 194 5.88 -3.91 -3.09
CA ALA A 194 4.69 -3.75 -2.25
C ALA A 194 3.66 -2.86 -2.96
N ASP A 195 4.12 -1.76 -3.59
CA ASP A 195 3.30 -0.87 -4.43
C ASP A 195 2.58 -1.64 -5.53
N CYS A 196 3.35 -2.44 -6.29
CA CYS A 196 2.82 -3.28 -7.36
C CYS A 196 1.82 -4.32 -6.84
N ALA A 197 2.14 -4.97 -5.72
CA ALA A 197 1.24 -5.93 -5.09
C ALA A 197 -0.08 -5.28 -4.65
N LEU A 198 -0.02 -4.07 -4.05
CA LEU A 198 -1.20 -3.32 -3.63
C LEU A 198 -2.08 -2.96 -4.83
N PHE A 199 -1.49 -2.44 -5.90
CA PHE A 199 -2.22 -2.12 -7.13
C PHE A 199 -2.94 -3.36 -7.69
N ILE A 200 -2.24 -4.50 -7.80
CA ILE A 200 -2.83 -5.76 -8.26
C ILE A 200 -4.00 -6.20 -7.36
N VAL A 201 -3.84 -6.09 -6.03
CA VAL A 201 -4.90 -6.45 -5.10
C VAL A 201 -6.11 -5.51 -5.24
N PHE A 202 -5.90 -4.20 -5.39
CA PHE A 202 -6.99 -3.25 -5.60
C PHE A 202 -7.73 -3.48 -6.92
N VAL A 203 -7.03 -3.78 -8.01
CA VAL A 203 -7.63 -4.20 -9.29
C VAL A 203 -8.51 -5.43 -9.08
N ARG A 204 -8.01 -6.46 -8.40
CA ARG A 204 -8.78 -7.67 -8.14
C ARG A 204 -10.03 -7.42 -7.30
N ILE A 205 -9.90 -6.62 -6.23
CA ILE A 205 -11.05 -6.26 -5.39
C ILE A 205 -12.08 -5.49 -6.22
N TYR A 206 -11.65 -4.56 -7.07
CA TYR A 206 -12.55 -3.82 -7.94
C TYR A 206 -13.29 -4.73 -8.93
N LEU A 207 -12.59 -5.62 -9.63
CA LEU A 207 -13.19 -6.55 -10.59
C LEU A 207 -14.19 -7.49 -9.90
N ALA A 208 -13.79 -8.12 -8.79
CA ALA A 208 -14.66 -9.01 -8.03
C ALA A 208 -15.91 -8.28 -7.48
N THR A 209 -15.74 -7.04 -7.00
CA THR A 209 -16.88 -6.23 -6.52
C THR A 209 -17.81 -5.87 -7.68
N ARG A 210 -17.27 -5.51 -8.85
CA ARG A 210 -18.05 -5.17 -10.04
C ARG A 210 -18.85 -6.37 -10.55
N GLU A 211 -18.24 -7.54 -10.60
CA GLU A 211 -18.89 -8.80 -11.00
C GLU A 211 -20.04 -9.15 -10.03
N TYR A 212 -19.78 -9.14 -8.73
CA TYR A 212 -20.79 -9.40 -7.71
C TYR A 212 -22.00 -8.46 -7.80
N VAL A 213 -21.76 -7.15 -7.99
CA VAL A 213 -22.85 -6.16 -8.16
C VAL A 213 -23.64 -6.41 -9.44
N LYS A 214 -22.98 -6.80 -10.53
CA LYS A 214 -23.63 -7.14 -11.80
C LYS A 214 -24.50 -8.39 -11.67
N GLU A 215 -24.00 -9.43 -10.99
CA GLU A 215 -24.73 -10.68 -10.74
C GLU A 215 -25.96 -10.45 -9.87
N GLN A 216 -25.83 -9.71 -8.76
CA GLN A 216 -26.99 -9.36 -7.92
C GLN A 216 -28.02 -8.52 -8.66
N SER A 217 -27.59 -7.58 -9.49
CA SER A 217 -28.51 -6.76 -10.29
C SER A 217 -29.22 -7.59 -11.37
N SER A 218 -28.56 -8.62 -11.91
CA SER A 218 -29.13 -9.52 -12.92
C SER A 218 -30.07 -10.55 -12.29
N ALA A 219 -29.77 -11.02 -11.08
CA ALA A 219 -30.62 -11.92 -10.30
C ALA A 219 -31.88 -11.25 -9.73
N GLN A 220 -31.92 -9.91 -9.70
CA GLN A 220 -33.08 -9.10 -9.29
C GLN A 220 -34.02 -8.73 -10.46
N LEU A 221 -33.79 -9.25 -11.67
CA LEU A 221 -34.76 -9.09 -12.76
C LEU A 221 -36.07 -9.79 -12.35
N PRO A 222 -37.24 -9.13 -12.46
CA PRO A 222 -38.49 -9.77 -12.12
C PRO A 222 -38.71 -10.91 -13.11
N ILE A 223 -38.81 -12.14 -12.60
CA ILE A 223 -39.41 -13.22 -13.35
C ILE A 223 -40.87 -12.79 -13.52
N THR A 224 -41.20 -12.22 -14.67
CA THR A 224 -42.59 -11.98 -15.08
C THR A 224 -43.19 -13.34 -15.42
N ASN A 225 -43.46 -14.14 -14.40
CA ASN A 225 -44.49 -15.16 -14.49
C ASN A 225 -45.78 -14.45 -14.10
N GLU A 226 -46.50 -13.97 -15.11
CA GLU A 226 -47.95 -13.86 -15.01
C GLU A 226 -48.45 -15.25 -14.61
N ASP A 227 -49.31 -15.31 -13.59
CA ASP A 227 -49.85 -16.53 -12.94
C ASP A 227 -49.02 -17.05 -11.75
N ASP A 228 -49.18 -16.42 -10.58
CA ASP A 228 -49.73 -17.16 -9.44
C ASP A 228 -50.14 -16.22 -8.28
N LEU A 229 -51.44 -16.24 -7.99
CA LEU A 229 -52.07 -15.63 -6.84
C LEU A 229 -51.82 -16.52 -5.61
N SER A 230 -50.94 -16.10 -4.69
CA SER A 230 -51.08 -16.44 -3.27
C SER A 230 -50.37 -15.42 -2.37
N PRO A 231 -51.00 -14.95 -1.27
CA PRO A 231 -50.35 -14.11 -0.29
C PRO A 231 -49.65 -15.01 0.73
N SER A 232 -48.37 -15.32 0.50
CA SER A 232 -47.51 -15.89 1.54
C SER A 232 -46.78 -14.77 2.26
N ASP A 233 -47.13 -14.57 3.53
CA ASP A 233 -46.43 -13.75 4.51
C ASP A 233 -45.03 -14.32 4.82
N GLU A 234 -44.11 -14.18 3.87
CA GLU A 234 -42.68 -14.25 4.14
C GLU A 234 -42.08 -12.88 3.86
N GLU A 235 -41.62 -12.22 4.92
CA GLU A 235 -40.93 -10.93 4.86
C GLU A 235 -39.91 -10.95 3.71
N PRO A 236 -39.89 -9.92 2.84
CA PRO A 236 -38.94 -9.87 1.76
C PRO A 236 -37.56 -9.84 2.39
N SER A 237 -36.80 -10.92 2.19
CA SER A 237 -35.40 -11.03 2.57
C SER A 237 -34.73 -9.69 2.29
N VAL A 238 -34.35 -9.00 3.36
CA VAL A 238 -33.80 -7.65 3.29
C VAL A 238 -32.44 -7.78 2.63
N SER A 239 -32.43 -7.82 1.29
CA SER A 239 -31.27 -7.55 0.47
C SER A 239 -30.75 -6.20 0.95
N PRO A 240 -29.64 -6.17 1.72
CA PRO A 240 -29.27 -4.97 2.43
C PRO A 240 -28.99 -3.90 1.38
N LYS A 241 -29.69 -2.76 1.44
CA LYS A 241 -29.47 -1.58 0.60
C LYS A 241 -27.96 -1.39 0.39
N ILE A 242 -27.52 -1.85 -0.77
CA ILE A 242 -26.13 -2.04 -1.15
C ILE A 242 -25.50 -0.65 -1.19
N ILE A 243 -24.30 -0.48 -0.64
CA ILE A 243 -23.48 0.68 -1.00
C ILE A 243 -23.06 0.44 -2.46
N LYS A 244 -23.85 0.99 -3.40
CA LYS A 244 -23.78 0.79 -4.85
C LYS A 244 -22.61 1.55 -5.52
N HIS A 245 -21.48 1.71 -4.84
CA HIS A 245 -20.40 2.57 -5.33
C HIS A 245 -19.07 1.83 -5.47
N PRO A 246 -18.98 0.80 -6.34
CA PRO A 246 -17.69 0.18 -6.69
C PRO A 246 -16.68 1.21 -7.22
N ASN A 247 -17.18 2.35 -7.72
CA ASN A 247 -16.38 3.48 -8.16
C ASN A 247 -15.53 4.13 -7.05
N GLN A 248 -15.85 3.94 -5.76
CA GLN A 248 -14.98 4.42 -4.69
C GLN A 248 -13.65 3.66 -4.63
N ILE A 249 -13.64 2.39 -5.07
CA ILE A 249 -12.41 1.58 -5.15
C ILE A 249 -11.50 2.12 -6.27
N LEU A 250 -12.06 2.76 -7.31
CA LEU A 250 -11.27 3.39 -8.37
C LEU A 250 -10.33 4.47 -7.83
N LEU A 251 -10.67 5.16 -6.73
CA LEU A 251 -9.73 6.10 -6.08
C LEU A 251 -8.48 5.37 -5.58
N LEU A 252 -8.62 4.17 -5.00
CA LEU A 252 -7.49 3.38 -4.50
C LEU A 252 -6.63 2.86 -5.66
N LEU A 253 -7.24 2.43 -6.77
CA LEU A 253 -6.51 2.07 -7.98
C LEU A 253 -5.72 3.26 -8.53
N PHE A 254 -6.37 4.42 -8.65
CA PHE A 254 -5.73 5.62 -9.19
C PHE A 254 -4.59 6.09 -8.28
N ALA A 255 -4.82 6.11 -6.96
CA ALA A 255 -3.81 6.48 -5.98
C ALA A 255 -2.61 5.53 -6.01
N SER A 256 -2.82 4.22 -6.01
CA SER A 256 -1.74 3.23 -6.09
C SER A 256 -0.98 3.28 -7.43
N PHE A 257 -1.67 3.55 -8.54
CA PHE A 257 -1.02 3.76 -9.83
C PHE A 257 -0.11 5.00 -9.82
N LEU A 258 -0.61 6.14 -9.33
CA LEU A 258 0.21 7.35 -9.19
C LEU A 258 1.38 7.14 -8.22
N HIS A 259 1.18 6.35 -7.16
CA HIS A 259 2.24 6.01 -6.21
C HIS A 259 3.36 5.19 -6.88
N ILE A 260 3.00 4.15 -7.65
CA ILE A 260 3.96 3.38 -8.46
C ILE A 260 4.72 4.28 -9.43
N LEU A 261 4.04 5.20 -10.13
CA LEU A 261 4.71 6.12 -11.04
C LEU A 261 5.68 7.05 -10.29
N GLY A 262 5.23 7.63 -9.16
CA GLY A 262 6.03 8.52 -8.33
C GLY A 262 7.28 7.84 -7.76
N ASN A 263 7.19 6.56 -7.39
CA ASN A 263 8.35 5.79 -6.89
C ASN A 263 9.21 5.21 -8.02
N GLY A 264 8.58 4.80 -9.13
CA GLY A 264 9.23 4.11 -10.24
C GLY A 264 9.95 5.02 -11.23
N ILE A 265 9.39 6.19 -11.56
CA ILE A 265 10.00 7.12 -12.53
C ILE A 265 11.37 7.60 -12.05
N PRO A 266 11.57 8.07 -10.80
CA PRO A 266 12.89 8.46 -10.30
C PRO A 266 13.89 7.29 -10.32
N THR A 267 13.42 6.06 -10.08
CA THR A 267 14.28 4.85 -10.08
C THR A 267 14.87 4.56 -11.46
N ILE A 268 14.15 4.88 -12.53
CA ILE A 268 14.53 4.57 -13.92
C ILE A 268 15.15 5.81 -14.60
N SER A 269 14.87 7.01 -14.08
CA SER A 269 15.33 8.26 -14.66
C SER A 269 16.81 8.51 -14.32
N PRO A 270 17.72 8.58 -15.31
CA PRO A 270 19.14 8.85 -15.08
C PRO A 270 19.42 10.28 -14.57
N THR A 271 18.42 11.16 -14.52
CA THR A 271 18.58 12.57 -14.11
C THR A 271 18.21 12.85 -12.66
N ASP A 272 17.44 11.97 -12.02
CA ASP A 272 17.09 12.05 -10.59
C ASP A 272 17.84 10.93 -9.87
N GLY A 273 19.14 11.08 -9.67
CA GLY A 273 19.98 10.04 -9.05
C GLY A 273 19.66 9.76 -7.57
N ARG A 274 18.56 10.28 -7.01
CA ARG A 274 18.02 9.93 -5.69
C ARG A 274 17.17 8.66 -5.82
N LEU A 275 17.76 7.50 -5.47
CA LEU A 275 17.04 6.24 -5.32
C LEU A 275 16.04 6.31 -4.17
#